data_AF-A0A2N9MQU8-F1
#
_entry.id   AF-A0A2N9MQU8-F1
#
_cell.length_a   1.000
_cell.length_b   1.000
_cell.length_c   1.000
_cell.angle_alpha   90.00
_cell.angle_beta   90.00
_cell.angle_gamma   90.00
#
_symmetry.space_group_name_H-M   'P 1'
#
loop_
_entity.id
_entity.type
_entity.pdbx_description
1 polymer ?
#
loop_
_entity_poly.entity_id
_entity_poly.type
_entity_poly.pdbx_seq_one_letter_code
_entity_poly.pdbx_strand_id
1 'polypeptide(L)'
;MESTRSDGALFLILLYSIAEWALIAGCFWCVAQAFTGIINFTFVDVLIFMGFVAFGSTVQIPGIGGGMQVVSVLVLTELFGTKLELATSFAIFIWIISFVVVVPVGLIWAVTEGLNWRKLRDLGREASQ
;
A
#
# COMPACT_ATOMS: atom_id res chain seq x y z
N MET A 1 10.70 11.84 22.41
CA MET A 1 11.70 12.01 21.33
C MET A 1 13.03 11.35 21.72
N GLU A 2 12.98 10.06 22.12
CA GLU A 2 14.17 9.32 22.58
C GLU A 2 14.72 8.37 21.50
N SER A 3 13.97 8.19 20.41
CA SER A 3 14.33 7.37 19.24
C SER A 3 15.51 7.94 18.42
N THR A 4 15.83 9.22 18.58
CA THR A 4 16.89 9.89 17.80
C THR A 4 18.30 9.69 18.37
N ARG A 5 18.48 8.96 19.49
CA ARG A 5 19.76 8.96 20.24
C ARG A 5 20.67 7.73 20.05
N SER A 6 20.33 6.80 19.17
CA SER A 6 21.18 5.63 18.89
C SER A 6 21.30 5.42 17.39
N ASP A 7 22.52 5.60 16.86
CA ASP A 7 22.85 5.34 15.46
C ASP A 7 22.46 3.90 15.04
N GLY A 8 22.53 2.96 15.98
CA GLY A 8 22.07 1.58 15.77
C GLY A 8 20.56 1.47 15.55
N ALA A 9 19.75 2.26 16.25
CA ALA A 9 18.30 2.27 16.05
C ALA A 9 17.93 2.87 14.68
N LEU A 10 18.61 3.94 14.26
CA LEU A 10 18.43 4.52 12.92
C LEU A 10 18.80 3.53 11.82
N PHE A 11 19.90 2.79 11.98
CA PHE A 11 20.31 1.75 11.03
C PHE A 11 19.29 0.61 10.95
N LEU A 12 18.77 0.15 12.08
CA LEU A 12 17.71 -0.86 12.09
C LEU A 12 16.45 -0.37 11.39
N ILE A 13 15.99 0.86 11.67
CA ILE A 13 14.84 1.45 10.99
C ILE A 13 15.06 1.50 9.47
N LEU A 14 16.26 1.89 9.02
CA LEU A 14 16.61 1.90 7.61
C LEU A 14 16.53 0.49 6.99
N LEU A 15 17.12 -0.51 7.64
CA LEU A 15 17.06 -1.90 7.16
C LEU A 15 15.63 -2.43 7.09
N TYR A 16 14.82 -2.16 8.13
CA TYR A 16 13.41 -2.54 8.15
C TYR A 16 12.64 -1.87 7.02
N SER A 17 12.87 -0.58 6.77
CA SER A 17 12.23 0.13 5.66
C SER A 17 12.62 -0.44 4.31
N ILE A 18 13.92 -0.72 4.07
CA ILE A 18 14.37 -1.36 2.82
C ILE A 18 13.70 -2.73 2.64
N ALA A 19 13.61 -3.53 3.69
CA ALA A 19 12.96 -4.84 3.65
C ALA A 19 11.46 -4.73 3.34
N GLU A 20 10.77 -3.75 3.94
CA GLU A 20 9.36 -3.45 3.68
C GLU A 20 9.15 -3.04 2.21
N TRP A 21 9.95 -2.10 1.69
CA TRP A 21 9.85 -1.67 0.29
C TRP A 21 10.17 -2.80 -0.69
N ALA A 22 11.12 -3.68 -0.36
CA ALA A 22 11.42 -4.86 -1.16
C ALA A 22 10.25 -5.85 -1.18
N LEU A 23 9.58 -6.04 -0.04
CA LEU A 23 8.38 -6.87 0.05
C LEU A 23 7.23 -6.28 -0.77
N ILE A 24 6.99 -4.97 -0.67
CA ILE A 24 5.95 -4.26 -1.46
C ILE A 24 6.24 -4.41 -2.96
N ALA A 25 7.48 -4.17 -3.39
CA ALA A 25 7.90 -4.36 -4.78
C ALA A 25 7.69 -5.82 -5.24
N GLY A 26 7.98 -6.79 -4.37
CA GLY A 26 7.71 -8.21 -4.60
C GLY A 26 6.22 -8.50 -4.80
N CYS A 27 5.34 -7.93 -3.97
CA CYS A 27 3.89 -8.07 -4.12
C CYS A 27 3.40 -7.49 -5.47
N PHE A 28 3.86 -6.29 -5.83
CA PHE A 28 3.53 -5.67 -7.12
C PHE A 28 4.03 -6.50 -8.29
N TRP A 29 5.24 -7.05 -8.19
CA TRP A 29 5.81 -7.94 -9.18
C TRP A 29 4.98 -9.22 -9.34
N CYS A 30 4.53 -9.83 -8.25
CA CYS A 30 3.64 -11.00 -8.31
C CYS A 30 2.32 -10.69 -9.05
N VAL A 31 1.73 -9.51 -8.82
CA VAL A 31 0.53 -9.09 -9.57
C VAL A 31 0.86 -8.86 -11.04
N ALA A 32 1.97 -8.20 -11.36
CA ALA A 32 2.43 -8.03 -12.75
C ALA A 32 2.62 -9.38 -13.46
N GLN A 33 3.18 -10.36 -12.76
CA GLN A 33 3.35 -11.73 -13.28
C GLN A 33 2.01 -12.43 -13.54
N ALA A 34 1.00 -12.21 -12.70
CA ALA A 34 -0.35 -12.75 -12.93
C ALA A 34 -1.02 -12.20 -14.20
N PHE A 35 -0.56 -11.06 -14.72
CA PHE A 35 -1.05 -10.42 -15.94
C PHE A 35 -0.08 -10.60 -17.13
N THR A 36 0.97 -11.40 -17.00
CA THR A 36 1.93 -11.63 -18.08
C THR A 36 1.28 -12.26 -19.31
N GLY A 37 1.66 -11.79 -20.50
CA GLY A 37 1.00 -12.11 -21.78
C GLY A 37 -0.19 -11.20 -22.11
N ILE A 38 -0.64 -10.38 -21.14
CA ILE A 38 -1.64 -9.32 -21.34
C ILE A 38 -1.01 -7.94 -21.13
N ILE A 39 -0.31 -7.77 -20.01
CA ILE A 39 0.50 -6.60 -19.66
C ILE A 39 1.95 -7.09 -19.53
N ASN A 40 2.86 -6.57 -20.36
CA ASN A 40 4.26 -6.98 -20.37
C ASN A 40 5.11 -5.97 -19.62
N PHE A 41 5.15 -6.10 -18.29
CA PHE A 41 5.99 -5.27 -17.43
C PHE A 41 7.37 -5.89 -17.22
N THR A 42 8.39 -5.06 -17.37
CA THR A 42 9.72 -5.34 -16.80
C THR A 42 9.70 -5.05 -15.30
N PHE A 43 10.71 -5.52 -14.58
CA PHE A 43 10.85 -5.21 -13.15
C PHE A 43 10.99 -3.70 -12.90
N VAL A 44 11.64 -2.99 -13.82
CA VAL A 44 11.79 -1.52 -13.74
C VAL A 44 10.45 -0.82 -13.91
N ASP A 45 9.60 -1.29 -14.83
CA ASP A 45 8.24 -0.74 -15.01
C ASP A 45 7.41 -0.87 -13.74
N VAL A 46 7.53 -1.99 -13.04
CA VAL A 46 6.87 -2.21 -11.75
C VAL A 46 7.36 -1.22 -10.70
N LEU A 47 8.66 -0.94 -10.62
CA LEU A 47 9.19 0.04 -9.67
C LEU A 47 8.72 1.46 -10.00
N ILE A 48 8.69 1.84 -11.28
CA ILE A 48 8.16 3.13 -11.73
C ILE A 48 6.69 3.26 -11.35
N PHE A 49 5.89 2.25 -11.68
CA PHE A 49 4.47 2.20 -11.34
C PHE A 49 4.24 2.29 -9.82
N MET A 50 4.97 1.50 -9.03
CA MET A 50 4.94 1.53 -7.57
C MET A 50 5.23 2.94 -7.03
N GLY A 51 6.21 3.64 -7.61
CA GLY A 51 6.55 5.01 -7.24
C GLY A 51 5.36 5.96 -7.38
N PHE A 52 4.67 5.97 -8.52
CA PHE A 52 3.47 6.80 -8.71
C PHE A 52 2.34 6.41 -7.75
N VAL A 53 2.07 5.11 -7.63
CA VAL A 53 0.98 4.61 -6.77
C VAL A 53 1.20 4.94 -5.30
N ALA A 54 2.46 4.96 -4.83
CA ALA A 54 2.80 5.37 -3.48
C ALA A 54 2.43 6.84 -3.18
N PHE A 55 2.48 7.74 -4.16
CA PHE A 55 1.95 9.10 -3.98
C PHE A 55 0.42 9.09 -3.93
N GLY A 56 -0.22 8.29 -4.79
CA GLY A 56 -1.68 8.16 -4.83
C GLY A 56 -2.29 7.62 -3.54
N SER A 57 -1.56 6.78 -2.79
CA SER A 57 -2.06 6.18 -1.54
C SER A 57 -2.20 7.18 -0.38
N THR A 58 -1.65 8.39 -0.50
CA THR A 58 -1.76 9.44 0.53
C THR A 58 -3.20 9.92 0.73
N VAL A 59 -4.06 9.79 -0.27
CA VAL A 59 -5.47 10.21 -0.23
C VAL A 59 -6.37 9.01 -0.48
N GLN A 60 -6.72 8.30 0.59
CA GLN A 60 -7.52 7.07 0.50
C GLN A 60 -8.75 7.14 1.41
N ILE A 61 -9.90 6.68 0.92
CA ILE A 61 -11.10 6.46 1.72
C ILE A 61 -11.04 5.03 2.27
N PRO A 62 -11.01 4.83 3.61
CA PRO A 62 -10.94 3.51 4.20
C PRO A 62 -12.05 2.59 3.71
N GLY A 63 -11.69 1.38 3.29
CA GLY A 63 -12.63 0.35 2.83
C GLY A 63 -13.23 0.56 1.44
N ILE A 64 -13.07 1.73 0.82
CA ILE A 64 -13.67 2.01 -0.50
C ILE A 64 -12.60 2.01 -1.59
N GLY A 65 -11.47 2.67 -1.37
CA GLY A 65 -10.61 3.04 -2.49
C GLY A 65 -10.26 4.52 -2.47
N GLY A 66 -9.72 5.02 -3.59
CA GLY A 66 -9.36 6.43 -3.72
C GLY A 66 -8.14 6.66 -4.59
N GLY A 67 -7.24 7.50 -4.10
CA GLY A 67 -6.12 8.05 -4.85
C GLY A 67 -5.21 6.99 -5.45
N MET A 68 -4.93 5.88 -4.74
CA MET A 68 -4.06 4.84 -5.30
C MET A 68 -4.69 4.17 -6.54
N GLN A 69 -6.01 3.98 -6.55
CA GLN A 69 -6.70 3.32 -7.66
C GLN A 69 -6.78 4.27 -8.85
N VAL A 70 -7.10 5.55 -8.59
CA VAL A 70 -7.12 6.60 -9.62
C VAL A 70 -5.75 6.75 -10.26
N VAL A 71 -4.68 6.89 -9.45
CA VAL A 71 -3.32 7.00 -9.95
C VAL A 71 -2.88 5.73 -10.66
N SER A 72 -3.23 4.55 -10.15
CA SER A 72 -2.91 3.28 -10.83
C SER A 72 -3.51 3.24 -12.23
N VAL A 73 -4.80 3.56 -12.35
CA VAL A 73 -5.50 3.57 -13.64
C VAL A 73 -4.86 4.59 -14.58
N LEU A 74 -4.65 5.82 -14.12
CA LEU A 74 -4.04 6.88 -14.93
C LEU A 74 -2.64 6.52 -15.41
N VAL A 75 -1.78 5.98 -14.55
CA VAL A 75 -0.42 5.59 -14.96
C VAL A 75 -0.48 4.42 -15.94
N LEU A 76 -1.33 3.42 -15.69
CA LEU A 76 -1.47 2.29 -16.59
C LEU A 76 -2.00 2.71 -17.97
N THR A 77 -2.96 3.62 -18.04
CA THR A 77 -3.52 4.09 -19.32
C THR A 77 -2.60 5.08 -20.02
N GLU A 78 -2.10 6.10 -19.32
CA GLU A 78 -1.37 7.21 -19.93
C GLU A 78 0.12 6.94 -20.10
N LEU A 79 0.78 6.30 -19.13
CA LEU A 79 2.22 6.03 -19.20
C LEU A 79 2.50 4.70 -19.91
N PHE A 80 1.69 3.68 -19.66
CA PHE A 80 1.90 2.34 -20.20
C PHE A 80 0.95 1.95 -21.33
N GLY A 81 0.02 2.82 -21.74
CA GLY A 81 -0.88 2.56 -22.89
C GLY A 81 -1.82 1.37 -22.70
N THR A 82 -2.06 0.95 -21.45
CA THR A 82 -2.91 -0.20 -21.13
C THR A 82 -4.37 0.16 -21.30
N LYS A 83 -5.19 -0.77 -21.83
CA LYS A 83 -6.64 -0.56 -21.95
C LYS A 83 -7.26 -0.30 -20.57
N LEU A 84 -8.21 0.63 -20.50
CA LEU A 84 -8.86 1.04 -19.26
C LEU A 84 -9.45 -0.13 -18.45
N GLU A 85 -10.06 -1.10 -19.15
CA GLU A 85 -10.62 -2.31 -18.53
C GLU A 85 -9.56 -3.08 -17.75
N LEU A 86 -8.41 -3.35 -18.39
CA LEU A 86 -7.28 -4.04 -17.78
C LEU A 86 -6.61 -3.23 -16.69
N ALA A 87 -6.44 -1.92 -16.91
CA ALA A 87 -5.87 -1.00 -15.94
C ALA A 87 -6.70 -0.98 -14.64
N THR A 88 -8.03 -0.95 -14.78
CA THR A 88 -8.96 -0.97 -13.65
C THR A 88 -8.90 -2.30 -12.90
N SER A 89 -8.89 -3.43 -13.62
CA SER A 89 -8.72 -4.75 -12.99
C SER A 89 -7.41 -4.82 -12.20
N PHE A 90 -6.30 -4.42 -12.81
CA PHE A 90 -4.98 -4.41 -12.17
C PHE A 90 -4.97 -3.53 -10.90
N ALA A 91 -5.50 -2.31 -10.99
CA ALA A 91 -5.60 -1.38 -9.87
C ALA A 91 -6.43 -1.96 -8.69
N ILE A 92 -7.52 -2.67 -8.99
CA ILE A 92 -8.33 -3.35 -7.97
C ILE A 92 -7.55 -4.47 -7.29
N PHE A 93 -6.82 -5.31 -8.04
CA PHE A 93 -6.01 -6.37 -7.43
C PHE A 93 -4.93 -5.81 -6.50
N ILE A 94 -4.23 -4.76 -6.92
CA ILE A 94 -3.25 -4.07 -6.07
C ILE A 94 -3.90 -3.53 -4.80
N TRP A 95 -5.07 -2.90 -4.91
CA TRP A 95 -5.80 -2.39 -3.74
C TRP A 95 -6.26 -3.51 -2.80
N ILE A 96 -6.81 -4.61 -3.33
CA ILE A 96 -7.25 -5.76 -2.51
C ILE A 96 -6.08 -6.34 -1.72
N ILE A 97 -4.97 -6.61 -2.40
CA ILE A 97 -3.79 -7.23 -1.78
C ILE A 97 -3.18 -6.29 -0.73
N SER A 98 -3.11 -5.00 -1.01
CA SER A 98 -2.43 -4.04 -0.13
C SER A 98 -3.29 -3.59 1.05
N PHE A 99 -4.62 -3.48 0.88
CA PHE A 99 -5.49 -2.88 1.89
C PHE A 99 -6.55 -3.84 2.43
N VAL A 100 -7.13 -4.71 1.60
CA VAL A 100 -8.26 -5.54 2.04
C VAL A 100 -7.78 -6.81 2.75
N VAL A 101 -6.74 -7.47 2.24
CA VAL A 101 -6.24 -8.74 2.80
C VAL A 101 -5.69 -8.57 4.23
N VAL A 102 -5.15 -7.40 4.56
CA VAL A 102 -4.60 -7.14 5.91
C VAL A 102 -5.70 -6.91 6.96
N VAL A 103 -6.90 -6.49 6.53
CA VAL A 103 -8.01 -6.12 7.45
C VAL A 103 -8.48 -7.28 8.31
N PRO A 104 -8.76 -8.50 7.79
CA PRO A 104 -9.15 -9.63 8.64
C PRO A 104 -8.11 -9.95 9.71
N VAL A 105 -6.82 -9.89 9.36
CA VAL A 105 -5.73 -10.12 10.33
C VAL A 105 -5.78 -9.04 11.40
N GLY A 106 -5.79 -7.77 11.02
CA GLY A 106 -5.90 -6.67 11.98
C GLY A 106 -7.14 -6.76 12.87
N LEU A 107 -8.29 -7.15 12.30
CA LEU A 107 -9.55 -7.27 13.01
C LEU A 107 -9.54 -8.41 14.04
N ILE A 108 -8.98 -9.58 13.69
CA ILE A 108 -8.84 -10.71 14.62
C ILE A 108 -8.03 -10.26 15.84
N TRP A 109 -6.86 -9.64 15.61
CA TRP A 109 -6.00 -9.15 16.69
C TRP A 109 -6.68 -8.08 17.55
N ALA A 110 -7.35 -7.12 16.90
CA ALA A 110 -8.13 -6.07 17.56
C ALA A 110 -9.23 -6.61 18.49
N VAL A 111 -9.90 -7.71 18.10
CA VAL A 111 -10.94 -8.35 18.89
C VAL A 111 -10.35 -9.20 20.01
N THR A 112 -9.27 -9.96 19.76
CA THR A 112 -8.66 -10.85 20.76
C THR A 112 -7.95 -10.12 21.88
N GLU A 113 -7.28 -9.00 21.59
CA GLU A 113 -6.56 -8.21 22.61
C GLU A 113 -7.46 -7.19 23.33
N GLY A 114 -8.73 -7.09 22.93
CA GLY A 114 -9.71 -6.21 23.55
C GLY A 114 -9.36 -4.74 23.35
N LEU A 115 -9.67 -4.20 22.16
CA LEU A 115 -9.67 -2.75 21.92
C LEU A 115 -10.41 -2.04 23.06
N ASN A 116 -9.67 -1.38 23.96
CA ASN A 116 -10.27 -0.61 25.04
C ASN A 116 -10.90 0.65 24.42
N TRP A 117 -12.18 0.55 24.05
CA TRP A 117 -12.96 1.58 23.38
C TRP A 117 -12.87 2.97 24.02
N ARG A 118 -12.61 3.04 25.33
CA ARG A 118 -12.31 4.31 26.03
C ARG A 118 -11.03 4.97 25.53
N LYS A 119 -9.95 4.20 25.37
CA LYS A 119 -8.64 4.67 24.88
C LYS A 119 -8.71 5.13 23.42
N LEU A 120 -9.47 4.43 22.58
CA LEU A 120 -9.71 4.84 21.18
C LEU A 120 -10.52 6.14 21.10
N ARG A 121 -11.51 6.30 21.98
CA ARG A 121 -12.32 7.52 22.04
C ARG A 121 -11.51 8.73 22.50
N ASP A 122 -10.57 8.54 23.41
CA ASP A 122 -9.66 9.60 23.85
C ASP A 122 -8.67 9.99 22.74
N LEU A 123 -8.09 9.00 22.02
CA LEU A 123 -7.20 9.25 20.87
C LEU A 123 -7.91 9.96 19.69
N GLY A 124 -9.15 9.60 19.38
CA GLY A 124 -9.93 10.27 18.33
C GLY A 124 -10.27 11.73 18.67
N ARG A 125 -10.32 12.05 19.95
CA ARG A 125 -10.59 13.40 20.46
C ARG A 125 -9.35 14.30 20.42
N GLU A 126 -8.16 13.72 20.59
CA GLU A 126 -6.87 14.41 20.43
C GLU A 126 -6.55 14.65 18.95
N ALA A 127 -6.88 13.72 18.05
CA ALA A 127 -6.63 13.87 16.61
C ALA A 127 -7.59 14.85 15.89
N SER A 128 -8.66 15.29 16.57
CA SER A 128 -9.64 16.26 16.06
C SER A 128 -9.47 17.68 16.64
N GLN A 129 -8.39 17.92 17.39
CA GLN A 129 -7.93 19.23 17.85
C GLN A 129 -6.70 19.67 17.06
#